data_AF-V5I360-F1
#
_entry.id   AF-V5I360-F1
#
_cell.length_a   1.000
_cell.length_b   1.000
_cell.length_c   1.000
_cell.angle_alpha   90.00
_cell.angle_beta   90.00
_cell.angle_gamma   90.00
#
_symmetry.space_group_name_H-M   'P 1'
#
loop_
_entity.id
_entity.type
_entity.pdbx_description
1 polymer ?
#
loop_
_entity_poly.entity_id
_entity_poly.type
_entity_poly.pdbx_seq_one_letter_code
_entity_poly.pdbx_strand_id
1 'polypeptide(L)'
;PLLLWLYGGPREIFHVGFSSQRTDRLESTPQEVSSKRNETLQQHANVIYLDQPAGAGLSIIKNYTDPRNYAHTLEDMSGMIEQFMKQFLIFFPEYIGRSFYIAGESYGARAALGFGERLKCTPTEDGINLTLSGLILGAGFLAPIVDLMDSTEFLYQTSLLNDTGRMIFNKTFAKIRELSKRNTTLALYLLSTTVFNLRSGGEKSLFQNLTGFRAQRSALYSILPT
;
A
#
# COMPACT_ATOMS: atom_id res chain seq x y z
N PRO A 1 -16.13 9.33 15.42
CA PRO A 1 -15.29 10.01 14.40
C PRO A 1 -15.67 9.52 12.98
N LEU A 2 -15.21 10.21 11.94
CA LEU A 2 -15.23 9.75 10.55
C LEU A 2 -13.82 9.29 10.16
N LEU A 3 -13.69 8.12 9.56
CA LEU A 3 -12.42 7.54 9.12
C LEU A 3 -12.49 7.22 7.63
N LEU A 4 -11.63 7.84 6.82
CA LEU A 4 -11.40 7.45 5.44
C LEU A 4 -10.28 6.41 5.40
N TRP A 5 -10.55 5.22 4.86
CA TRP A 5 -9.58 4.14 4.72
C TRP A 5 -9.19 3.93 3.26
N LEU A 6 -7.90 4.07 2.97
CA LEU A 6 -7.30 3.98 1.64
C LEU A 6 -6.36 2.78 1.55
N TYR A 7 -6.76 1.76 0.80
CA TYR A 7 -5.87 0.62 0.52
C TYR A 7 -4.82 0.98 -0.53
N GLY A 8 -3.74 0.19 -0.57
CA GLY A 8 -2.63 0.36 -1.51
C GLY A 8 -2.63 -0.62 -2.68
N GLY A 9 -1.56 -0.54 -3.47
CA GLY A 9 -1.33 -1.33 -4.69
C GLY A 9 -2.10 -0.80 -5.91
N PRO A 10 -1.57 -0.91 -7.15
CA PRO A 10 -2.35 -0.62 -8.34
C PRO A 10 -3.34 -1.74 -8.71
N ARG A 11 -3.44 -2.83 -7.93
CA ARG A 11 -4.21 -4.04 -8.26
C ARG A 11 -4.81 -4.82 -7.08
N GLU A 12 -4.54 -4.44 -5.83
CA GLU A 12 -5.24 -5.07 -4.71
C GLU A 12 -6.61 -4.38 -4.57
N ILE A 13 -7.58 -5.00 -5.23
CA ILE A 13 -8.99 -4.64 -5.24
C ILE A 13 -9.48 -4.58 -3.78
N PHE A 14 -10.40 -3.64 -3.50
CA PHE A 14 -11.31 -3.61 -2.34
C PHE A 14 -11.59 -4.98 -1.71
N HIS A 15 -11.82 -5.99 -2.55
CA HIS A 15 -12.15 -7.34 -2.15
C HIS A 15 -11.10 -8.01 -1.27
N VAL A 16 -9.80 -7.75 -1.39
CA VAL A 16 -8.78 -8.40 -0.54
C VAL A 16 -8.70 -7.74 0.83
N GLY A 17 -8.79 -6.40 0.93
CA GLY A 17 -8.82 -5.70 2.22
C GLY A 17 -10.15 -5.86 2.96
N PHE A 18 -11.27 -5.77 2.24
CA PHE A 18 -12.61 -6.00 2.78
C PHE A 18 -12.85 -7.48 3.11
N SER A 19 -12.29 -8.43 2.35
CA SER A 19 -12.32 -9.85 2.74
C SER A 19 -11.34 -10.12 3.89
N SER A 20 -10.06 -9.78 3.83
CA SER A 20 -9.12 -10.10 4.92
C SER A 20 -9.46 -9.45 6.26
N GLN A 21 -10.07 -8.25 6.27
CA GLN A 21 -10.51 -7.61 7.51
C GLN A 21 -11.93 -8.01 7.96
N ARG A 22 -12.74 -8.63 7.11
CA ARG A 22 -14.13 -9.02 7.41
C ARG A 22 -14.43 -10.52 7.29
N THR A 23 -13.52 -11.31 6.74
CA THR A 23 -13.67 -12.73 6.42
C THR A 23 -12.33 -13.46 6.52
N ASP A 24 -12.28 -14.49 7.33
CA ASP A 24 -11.22 -15.51 7.35
C ASP A 24 -11.25 -16.35 6.05
N ARG A 25 -10.98 -15.77 4.88
CA ARG A 25 -11.01 -16.53 3.62
C ARG A 25 -9.86 -16.20 2.67
N LEU A 26 -8.72 -16.86 2.88
CA LEU A 26 -8.11 -17.59 1.76
C LEU A 26 -8.91 -18.89 1.64
N GLU A 27 -9.56 -19.10 0.49
CA GLU A 27 -10.06 -20.41 0.03
C GLU A 27 -11.01 -21.19 0.96
N SER A 28 -12.33 -21.03 0.79
CA SER A 28 -13.25 -22.14 1.08
C SER A 28 -14.61 -21.95 0.40
N THR A 29 -15.31 -23.06 0.28
CA THR A 29 -16.53 -23.39 -0.49
C THR A 29 -17.78 -22.48 -0.32
N PRO A 30 -18.76 -22.55 -1.24
CA PRO A 30 -19.84 -21.56 -1.38
C PRO A 30 -20.91 -21.50 -0.26
N GLN A 31 -20.72 -22.20 0.87
CA GLN A 31 -21.84 -22.54 1.76
C GLN A 31 -21.73 -22.01 3.20
N GLU A 32 -20.76 -21.17 3.54
CA GLU A 32 -20.74 -20.46 4.84
C GLU A 32 -21.03 -18.98 4.68
N VAL A 33 -22.26 -18.62 5.07
CA VAL A 33 -22.77 -17.27 5.20
C VAL A 33 -22.17 -16.64 6.45
N SER A 34 -21.30 -15.64 6.23
CA SER A 34 -21.08 -14.46 7.09
C SER A 34 -21.08 -14.70 8.61
N SER A 35 -19.98 -15.20 9.18
CA SER A 35 -19.70 -14.99 10.61
C SER A 35 -19.35 -13.51 10.84
N LYS A 36 -20.04 -12.86 11.77
CA LYS A 36 -19.76 -11.46 12.12
C LYS A 36 -18.47 -11.42 12.94
N ARG A 37 -17.46 -10.70 12.48
CA ARG A 37 -16.24 -10.44 13.27
C ARG A 37 -16.61 -9.65 14.53
N ASN A 38 -16.15 -10.12 15.69
CA ASN A 38 -16.46 -9.50 17.00
C ASN A 38 -15.72 -8.19 17.22
N GLU A 39 -14.57 -7.99 16.59
CA GLU A 39 -13.75 -6.79 16.72
C GLU A 39 -13.64 -6.11 15.36
N THR A 40 -14.19 -4.91 15.24
CA THR A 40 -14.21 -4.17 13.98
C THR A 40 -13.93 -2.68 14.19
N LEU A 41 -13.36 -2.02 13.18
CA LEU A 41 -13.15 -0.57 13.20
C LEU A 41 -14.48 0.19 13.31
N GLN A 42 -15.56 -0.40 12.81
CA GLN A 42 -16.90 0.17 12.82
C GLN A 42 -17.47 0.29 14.25
N GLN A 43 -16.94 -0.44 15.24
CA GLN A 43 -17.30 -0.25 16.64
C GLN A 43 -16.79 1.07 17.22
N HIS A 44 -15.77 1.69 16.58
CA HIS A 44 -15.07 2.86 17.10
C HIS A 44 -15.16 4.09 16.17
N ALA A 45 -15.45 3.89 14.87
CA ALA A 45 -15.53 4.94 13.87
C ALA A 45 -16.58 4.64 12.80
N ASN A 46 -17.07 5.69 12.15
CA ASN A 46 -17.78 5.54 10.88
C ASN A 46 -16.72 5.47 9.78
N VAL A 47 -16.67 4.37 9.04
CA VAL A 47 -15.56 4.10 8.11
C VAL A 47 -16.03 4.21 6.67
N ILE A 48 -15.37 5.06 5.89
CA ILE A 48 -15.46 5.13 4.44
C ILE A 48 -14.31 4.29 3.88
N TYR A 49 -14.63 3.24 3.13
CA TYR A 49 -13.65 2.53 2.33
C TYR A 49 -13.75 3.04 0.90
N LEU A 50 -12.66 3.61 0.39
CA LEU A 50 -12.64 4.24 -0.93
C LEU A 50 -11.69 3.50 -1.86
N ASP A 51 -12.24 3.01 -2.97
CA ASP A 51 -11.44 2.55 -4.11
C ASP A 51 -10.87 3.74 -4.86
N GLN A 52 -9.56 3.91 -4.79
CA GLN A 52 -8.83 5.00 -5.42
C GLN A 52 -7.48 4.51 -5.98
N PRO A 53 -6.93 5.17 -7.01
CA PRO A 53 -7.51 6.28 -7.77
C PRO A 53 -8.60 5.79 -8.74
N ALA A 54 -9.11 6.69 -9.59
CA ALA A 54 -9.97 6.28 -10.70
C ALA A 54 -9.29 5.18 -11.53
N GLY A 55 -10.04 4.11 -11.83
CA GLY A 55 -9.57 2.88 -12.46
C GLY A 55 -9.24 1.75 -11.48
N ALA A 56 -9.17 2.01 -10.16
CA ALA A 56 -8.96 0.98 -9.14
C ALA A 56 -10.29 0.34 -8.70
N GLY A 57 -10.30 -0.98 -8.55
CA GLY A 57 -11.44 -1.73 -8.00
C GLY A 57 -12.76 -1.42 -8.71
N LEU A 58 -13.74 -0.93 -7.95
CA LEU A 58 -15.07 -0.54 -8.46
C LEU A 58 -15.14 0.89 -8.99
N SER A 59 -14.08 1.69 -8.89
CA SER A 59 -13.99 3.05 -9.45
C SER A 59 -13.73 3.01 -10.96
N ILE A 60 -14.64 2.41 -11.72
CA ILE A 60 -14.48 2.12 -13.17
C ILE A 60 -14.59 3.40 -14.00
N ILE A 61 -13.63 3.59 -14.92
CA ILE A 61 -13.62 4.69 -15.90
C ILE A 61 -14.25 4.20 -17.21
N LYS A 62 -15.23 4.94 -17.75
CA LYS A 62 -15.88 4.61 -19.03
C LYS A 62 -14.93 4.76 -20.23
N ASN A 63 -14.19 5.87 -20.28
CA ASN A 63 -13.22 6.13 -21.34
C ASN A 63 -11.80 5.75 -20.89
N TYR A 64 -11.53 4.45 -20.86
CA TYR A 64 -10.28 3.88 -20.32
C TYR A 64 -9.04 4.20 -21.16
N THR A 65 -9.20 4.70 -22.39
CA THR A 65 -8.09 5.05 -23.29
C THR A 65 -7.59 6.49 -23.10
N ASP A 66 -8.36 7.35 -22.43
CA ASP A 66 -7.94 8.73 -22.17
C ASP A 66 -7.09 8.79 -20.89
N PRO A 67 -5.78 9.10 -21.01
CA PRO A 67 -4.88 9.12 -19.86
C PRO A 67 -5.28 10.18 -18.83
N ARG A 68 -6.02 11.23 -19.22
CA ARG A 68 -6.44 12.31 -18.31
C ARG A 68 -7.43 11.83 -17.25
N ASN A 69 -8.04 10.66 -17.43
CA ASN A 69 -8.96 10.08 -16.44
C ASN A 69 -8.24 9.35 -15.30
N TYR A 70 -6.91 9.22 -15.36
CA TYR A 70 -6.11 8.54 -14.35
C TYR A 70 -5.26 9.55 -13.57
N ALA A 71 -5.01 9.26 -12.30
CA ALA A 71 -4.06 10.02 -11.50
C ALA A 71 -2.62 9.68 -11.92
N HIS A 72 -1.81 10.68 -12.26
CA HIS A 72 -0.40 10.52 -12.62
C HIS A 72 0.52 10.96 -11.49
N THR A 73 0.03 11.84 -10.63
CA THR A 73 0.76 12.41 -9.50
C THR A 73 0.00 12.21 -8.20
N LEU A 74 0.71 12.40 -7.08
CA LEU A 74 0.06 12.41 -5.77
C LEU A 74 -0.93 13.58 -5.62
N GLU A 75 -0.68 14.68 -6.31
CA GLU A 75 -1.56 15.84 -6.36
C GLU A 75 -2.89 15.49 -7.06
N ASP A 76 -2.83 14.82 -8.22
CA ASP A 76 -4.03 14.34 -8.92
C ASP A 76 -4.85 13.41 -8.03
N MET A 77 -4.18 12.46 -7.37
CA MET A 77 -4.82 11.50 -6.47
C MET A 77 -5.49 12.21 -5.28
N SER A 78 -4.81 13.18 -4.67
CA SER A 78 -5.32 13.96 -3.55
C SER A 78 -6.51 14.84 -3.96
N GLY A 79 -6.45 15.44 -5.15
CA GLY A 79 -7.55 16.20 -5.74
C GLY A 79 -8.77 15.34 -6.06
N MET A 80 -8.58 14.13 -6.60
CA MET A 80 -9.68 13.18 -6.84
C MET A 80 -10.36 12.74 -5.53
N ILE A 81 -9.57 12.46 -4.48
CA ILE A 81 -10.10 12.13 -3.16
C ILE A 81 -10.86 13.32 -2.56
N GLU A 82 -10.33 14.55 -2.71
CA GLU A 82 -11.01 15.76 -2.29
C GLU A 82 -12.38 15.90 -2.97
N GLN A 83 -12.46 15.73 -4.29
CA GLN A 83 -13.73 15.80 -5.03
C GLN A 83 -14.73 14.75 -4.56
N PHE A 84 -14.28 13.51 -4.32
CA PHE A 84 -15.11 12.48 -3.72
C PHE A 84 -15.65 12.91 -2.36
N MET A 85 -14.78 13.44 -1.48
CA MET A 85 -15.18 13.85 -0.13
C MET A 85 -16.12 15.07 -0.14
N LYS A 86 -15.94 16.02 -1.07
CA LYS A 86 -16.90 17.13 -1.30
C LYS A 86 -18.28 16.56 -1.65
N GLN A 87 -18.34 15.63 -2.60
CA GLN A 87 -19.60 15.01 -3.00
C GLN A 87 -20.22 14.14 -1.88
N PHE A 88 -19.39 13.42 -1.13
CA PHE A 88 -19.81 12.61 0.01
C PHE A 88 -20.54 13.46 1.05
N LEU A 89 -20.00 14.63 1.42
CA LEU A 89 -20.62 15.50 2.43
C LEU A 89 -21.89 16.21 1.95
N ILE A 90 -22.11 16.34 0.65
CA ILE A 90 -23.41 16.78 0.11
C ILE A 90 -24.49 15.73 0.40
N PHE A 91 -24.17 14.45 0.24
CA PHE A 91 -25.12 13.36 0.50
C PHE A 91 -25.24 12.99 1.98
N PHE A 92 -24.17 13.17 2.75
CA PHE A 92 -24.09 12.83 4.17
C PHE A 92 -23.65 14.03 5.03
N PRO A 93 -24.45 15.11 5.09
CA PRO A 93 -24.09 16.34 5.79
C PRO A 93 -23.93 16.15 7.31
N GLU A 94 -24.46 15.08 7.89
CA GLU A 94 -24.32 14.75 9.33
C GLU A 94 -22.88 14.46 9.78
N TYR A 95 -21.94 14.32 8.83
CA TYR A 95 -20.52 14.16 9.10
C TYR A 95 -19.73 15.47 9.09
N ILE A 96 -20.33 16.58 8.66
CA ILE A 96 -19.70 17.91 8.68
C ILE A 96 -19.33 18.28 10.13
N GLY A 97 -18.14 18.83 10.33
CA GLY A 97 -17.64 19.25 11.65
C GLY A 97 -17.23 18.11 12.60
N ARG A 98 -17.32 16.84 12.18
CA ARG A 98 -16.80 15.72 12.98
C ARG A 98 -15.27 15.64 12.87
N SER A 99 -14.64 15.10 13.93
CA SER A 99 -13.23 14.67 13.88
C SER A 99 -13.02 13.68 12.74
N PHE A 100 -12.13 14.03 11.82
CA PHE A 100 -11.85 13.28 10.60
C PHE A 100 -10.45 12.66 10.66
N TYR A 101 -10.34 11.38 10.34
CA TYR A 101 -9.09 10.65 10.28
C TYR A 101 -8.92 10.06 8.88
N ILE A 102 -7.67 9.97 8.42
CA ILE A 102 -7.35 9.29 7.17
C ILE A 102 -6.39 8.14 7.49
N ALA A 103 -6.79 6.93 7.18
CA ALA A 103 -5.94 5.75 7.22
C ALA A 103 -5.49 5.36 5.81
N GLY A 104 -4.22 4.97 5.68
CA GLY A 104 -3.66 4.46 4.44
C GLY A 104 -2.77 3.25 4.70
N GLU A 105 -2.92 2.21 3.89
CA GLU A 105 -2.10 0.99 3.96
C GLU A 105 -1.23 0.85 2.70
N SER A 106 0.01 0.39 2.83
CA SER A 106 0.90 0.13 1.70
C SER A 106 1.03 1.39 0.81
N TYR A 107 0.73 1.32 -0.49
CA TYR A 107 0.73 2.51 -1.37
C TYR A 107 -0.36 3.53 -1.01
N GLY A 108 -1.46 3.11 -0.39
CA GLY A 108 -2.54 3.97 0.09
C GLY A 108 -2.08 4.91 1.21
N ALA A 109 -0.97 4.59 1.89
CA ALA A 109 -0.33 5.52 2.82
C ALA A 109 0.16 6.80 2.13
N ARG A 110 0.59 6.74 0.86
CA ARG A 110 0.91 7.94 0.09
C ARG A 110 -0.33 8.78 -0.16
N ALA A 111 -1.42 8.15 -0.59
CA ALA A 111 -2.70 8.81 -0.83
C ALA A 111 -3.21 9.51 0.45
N ALA A 112 -3.14 8.80 1.58
CA ALA A 112 -3.54 9.34 2.88
C ALA A 112 -2.69 10.55 3.29
N LEU A 113 -1.37 10.47 3.09
CA LEU A 113 -0.45 11.57 3.37
C LEU A 113 -0.70 12.78 2.46
N GLY A 114 -0.83 12.56 1.15
CA GLY A 114 -1.09 13.62 0.17
C GLY A 114 -2.42 14.32 0.41
N PHE A 115 -3.50 13.56 0.65
CA PHE A 115 -4.80 14.16 0.95
C PHE A 115 -4.82 14.87 2.31
N GLY A 116 -4.12 14.33 3.31
CA GLY A 116 -3.97 15.00 4.60
C GLY A 116 -3.21 16.33 4.51
N GLU A 117 -2.15 16.38 3.70
CA GLU A 117 -1.40 17.61 3.42
C GLU A 117 -2.26 18.62 2.67
N ARG A 118 -2.98 18.17 1.63
CA ARG A 118 -3.95 19.00 0.90
C ARG A 118 -4.98 19.63 1.82
N LEU A 119 -5.64 18.85 2.68
CA LEU A 119 -6.63 19.36 3.64
C LEU A 119 -6.05 20.42 4.59
N LYS A 120 -4.77 20.32 4.94
CA LYS A 120 -4.10 21.29 5.81
C LYS A 120 -3.73 22.57 5.07
N CYS A 121 -3.39 22.46 3.79
CA CYS A 121 -2.89 23.56 2.96
C CYS A 121 -4.00 24.30 2.20
N THR A 122 -5.17 23.69 1.98
CA THR A 122 -6.32 24.36 1.35
C THR A 122 -7.08 25.23 2.36
N PRO A 123 -7.26 26.54 2.12
CA PRO A 123 -8.06 27.41 2.98
C PRO A 123 -9.49 26.90 3.15
N THR A 124 -10.09 27.12 4.31
CA THR A 124 -11.46 26.66 4.63
C THR A 124 -12.55 27.20 3.72
N GLU A 125 -12.31 28.34 3.05
CA GLU A 125 -13.25 28.96 2.11
C GLU A 125 -13.34 28.18 0.78
N ASP A 126 -12.27 27.49 0.38
CA ASP A 126 -12.18 26.69 -0.86
C ASP A 126 -12.14 25.17 -0.59
N GLY A 127 -11.96 24.80 0.69
CA GLY A 127 -11.71 23.45 1.16
C GLY A 127 -12.96 22.66 1.55
N ILE A 128 -12.72 21.53 2.22
CA ILE A 128 -13.78 20.66 2.75
C ILE A 128 -13.97 21.00 4.23
N ASN A 129 -15.24 21.10 4.68
CA ASN A 129 -15.57 21.31 6.09
C ASN A 129 -15.38 20.03 6.94
N LEU A 130 -14.14 19.57 7.02
CA LEU A 130 -13.67 18.46 7.85
C LEU A 130 -12.47 18.92 8.68
N THR A 131 -12.46 18.56 9.96
CA THR A 131 -11.33 18.84 10.84
C THR A 131 -10.42 17.61 10.89
N LEU A 132 -9.31 17.65 10.14
CA LEU A 132 -8.30 16.59 10.16
C LEU A 132 -7.72 16.45 11.57
N SER A 133 -8.00 15.32 12.21
CA SER A 133 -7.62 15.00 13.58
C SER A 133 -6.42 14.04 13.65
N GLY A 134 -6.13 13.30 12.58
CA GLY A 134 -4.96 12.43 12.54
C GLY A 134 -4.83 11.61 11.26
N LEU A 135 -3.62 11.07 11.06
CA LEU A 135 -3.27 10.13 9.98
C LEU A 135 -2.85 8.79 10.57
N ILE A 136 -3.26 7.70 9.95
CA ILE A 136 -2.90 6.32 10.34
C ILE A 136 -2.25 5.64 9.13
N LEU A 137 -0.93 5.41 9.17
CA LEU A 137 -0.18 4.91 8.02
C LEU A 137 0.36 3.50 8.30
N GLY A 138 -0.37 2.47 7.86
CA GLY A 138 -0.04 1.07 8.07
C GLY A 138 0.90 0.53 6.99
N ALA A 139 2.06 -0.01 7.38
CA ALA A 139 3.05 -0.58 6.45
C ALA A 139 3.32 0.31 5.22
N GLY A 140 3.38 1.62 5.43
CA GLY A 140 3.28 2.61 4.36
C GLY A 140 4.50 2.60 3.43
N PHE A 141 4.24 2.56 2.13
CA PHE A 141 5.26 2.68 1.11
C PHE A 141 5.61 4.16 0.89
N LEU A 142 6.36 4.75 1.81
CA LEU A 142 6.61 6.21 1.86
C LEU A 142 8.01 6.63 1.40
N ALA A 143 8.90 5.68 1.13
CA ALA A 143 10.27 5.92 0.66
C ALA A 143 10.51 5.27 -0.73
N PRO A 144 11.66 5.53 -1.39
CA PRO A 144 12.03 4.83 -2.61
C PRO A 144 12.02 3.31 -2.43
N ILE A 145 11.61 2.57 -3.47
CA ILE A 145 11.49 1.10 -3.40
C ILE A 145 12.79 0.42 -2.99
N VAL A 146 13.93 0.95 -3.43
CA VAL A 146 15.24 0.38 -3.15
C VAL A 146 15.54 0.40 -1.65
N ASP A 147 15.15 1.46 -0.96
CA ASP A 147 15.38 1.61 0.48
C ASP A 147 14.39 0.78 1.29
N LEU A 148 13.12 0.73 0.88
CA LEU A 148 12.12 -0.11 1.54
C LEU A 148 12.39 -1.61 1.40
N MET A 149 13.02 -2.02 0.29
CA MET A 149 13.35 -3.42 0.03
C MET A 149 14.72 -3.84 0.56
N ASP A 150 15.52 -2.90 1.05
CA ASP A 150 16.81 -3.19 1.67
C ASP A 150 16.60 -3.85 3.03
N SER A 151 16.44 -5.17 2.99
CA SER A 151 16.25 -6.03 4.15
C SER A 151 17.57 -6.51 4.75
N THR A 152 18.71 -5.96 4.32
CA THR A 152 20.04 -6.47 4.69
C THR A 152 20.21 -6.60 6.20
N GLU A 153 19.87 -5.55 6.96
CA GLU A 153 20.03 -5.56 8.40
C GLU A 153 19.02 -6.47 9.09
N PHE A 154 17.76 -6.44 8.65
CA PHE A 154 16.72 -7.32 9.18
C PHE A 154 17.10 -8.81 9.03
N LEU A 155 17.59 -9.20 7.86
CA LEU A 155 18.01 -10.58 7.58
C LEU A 155 19.25 -10.98 8.40
N TYR A 156 20.17 -10.05 8.63
CA TYR A 156 21.33 -10.30 9.49
C TYR A 156 20.93 -10.47 10.96
N GLN A 157 20.12 -9.56 11.50
CA GLN A 157 19.68 -9.59 12.90
C GLN A 157 18.77 -10.80 13.21
N THR A 158 18.10 -11.34 12.18
CA THR A 158 17.30 -12.58 12.29
C THR A 158 18.10 -13.85 11.97
N SER A 159 19.44 -13.76 11.86
CA SER A 159 20.34 -14.88 11.55
C SER A 159 20.08 -15.58 10.21
N LEU A 160 19.37 -14.92 9.28
CA LEU A 160 19.19 -15.39 7.90
C LEU A 160 20.40 -15.06 7.02
N LEU A 161 21.22 -14.09 7.41
CA LEU A 161 22.51 -13.79 6.79
C LEU A 161 23.63 -13.88 7.82
N ASN A 162 24.78 -14.42 7.41
CA ASN A 162 26.05 -14.27 8.12
C ASN A 162 26.78 -12.99 7.67
N ASP A 163 27.96 -12.71 8.23
CA ASP A 163 28.74 -11.50 7.92
C ASP A 163 29.04 -11.36 6.41
N THR A 164 29.38 -12.47 5.76
CA THR A 164 29.62 -12.50 4.31
C THR A 164 28.35 -12.18 3.53
N GLY A 165 27.22 -12.79 3.90
CA GLY A 165 25.91 -12.55 3.29
C GLY A 165 25.47 -11.09 3.43
N ARG A 166 25.61 -10.52 4.63
CA ARG A 166 25.32 -9.11 4.93
C ARG A 166 26.17 -8.18 4.06
N MET A 167 27.48 -8.45 3.93
CA MET A 167 28.38 -7.66 3.09
C MET A 167 27.99 -7.70 1.60
N ILE A 168 27.66 -8.88 1.08
CA ILE A 168 27.21 -9.07 -0.31
C ILE A 168 25.90 -8.32 -0.57
N PHE A 169 24.93 -8.44 0.35
CA PHE A 169 23.65 -7.74 0.27
C PHE A 169 23.84 -6.22 0.25
N ASN A 170 24.58 -5.67 1.21
CA ASN A 170 24.89 -4.23 1.29
C ASN A 170 25.52 -3.70 0.00
N LYS A 171 26.52 -4.41 -0.54
CA LYS A 171 27.20 -4.02 -1.79
C LYS A 171 26.24 -4.05 -2.97
N THR A 172 25.35 -5.05 -3.02
CA THR A 172 24.34 -5.17 -4.08
C THR A 172 23.33 -4.03 -4.00
N PHE A 173 22.79 -3.70 -2.82
CA PHE A 173 21.87 -2.58 -2.64
C PHE A 173 22.51 -1.22 -2.94
N ALA A 174 23.77 -1.01 -2.57
CA ALA A 174 24.50 0.20 -2.98
C ALA A 174 24.59 0.33 -4.50
N LYS A 175 24.85 -0.77 -5.22
CA LYS A 175 24.85 -0.80 -6.69
C LYS A 175 23.46 -0.51 -7.27
N ILE A 176 22.40 -1.07 -6.69
CA ILE A 176 21.02 -0.81 -7.12
C ILE A 176 20.68 0.68 -6.95
N ARG A 177 21.05 1.31 -5.82
CA ARG A 177 20.83 2.75 -5.57
C ARG A 177 21.54 3.63 -6.58
N GLU A 178 22.78 3.29 -6.95
CA GLU A 178 23.51 4.05 -7.97
C GLU A 178 22.91 3.85 -9.37
N LEU A 179 22.48 2.62 -9.69
CA LEU A 179 21.80 2.34 -10.96
C LEU A 179 20.44 3.04 -11.03
N SER A 180 19.67 3.14 -9.95
CA SER A 180 18.33 3.74 -9.98
C SER A 180 18.35 5.22 -10.35
N LYS A 181 19.47 5.91 -10.12
CA LYS A 181 19.68 7.30 -10.52
C LYS A 181 19.92 7.47 -12.03
N ARG A 182 20.35 6.41 -12.74
CA ARG A 182 20.81 6.48 -14.14
C ARG A 182 19.97 5.63 -15.09
N ASN A 183 19.50 4.47 -14.65
CA ASN A 183 18.75 3.50 -15.43
C ASN A 183 17.81 2.71 -14.50
N THR A 184 16.58 3.21 -14.38
CA THR A 184 15.54 2.64 -13.50
C THR A 184 15.15 1.22 -13.91
N THR A 185 15.09 0.91 -15.20
CA THR A 185 14.79 -0.43 -15.71
C THR A 185 15.83 -1.44 -15.26
N LEU A 186 17.12 -1.12 -15.41
CA LEU A 186 18.19 -2.02 -15.01
C LEU A 186 18.28 -2.14 -13.47
N ALA A 187 18.03 -1.05 -12.74
CA ALA A 187 17.95 -1.08 -11.28
C ALA A 187 16.80 -1.98 -10.80
N LEU A 188 15.63 -1.88 -11.42
CA LEU A 188 14.48 -2.73 -11.11
C LEU A 188 14.75 -4.20 -11.44
N TYR A 189 15.40 -4.48 -12.58
CA TYR A 189 15.85 -5.83 -12.91
C TYR A 189 16.82 -6.36 -11.85
N LEU A 190 17.84 -5.58 -11.46
CA LEU A 190 18.79 -6.03 -10.44
C LEU A 190 18.12 -6.25 -9.08
N LEU A 191 17.22 -5.36 -8.66
CA LEU A 191 16.43 -5.51 -7.44
C LEU A 191 15.57 -6.78 -7.47
N SER A 192 14.89 -7.04 -8.60
CA SER A 192 14.11 -8.25 -8.82
C SER A 192 14.94 -9.52 -8.62
N THR A 193 16.14 -9.54 -9.17
CA THR A 193 17.03 -10.71 -9.10
C THR A 193 17.76 -10.83 -7.76
N THR A 194 17.75 -9.77 -6.97
CA THR A 194 18.30 -9.75 -5.61
C THR A 194 17.28 -10.27 -4.60
N VAL A 195 16.02 -9.80 -4.65
CA VAL A 195 15.01 -10.07 -3.61
C VAL A 195 13.89 -11.00 -4.11
N PHE A 196 13.22 -10.65 -5.21
CA PHE A 196 11.92 -11.22 -5.58
C PHE A 196 11.97 -12.50 -6.43
N ASN A 197 13.08 -12.74 -7.11
CA ASN A 197 13.23 -13.80 -8.11
C ASN A 197 12.15 -13.78 -9.23
N LEU A 198 12.03 -12.66 -9.97
CA LEU A 198 11.09 -12.59 -11.11
C LEU A 198 11.68 -13.13 -12.43
N ARG A 199 12.74 -13.95 -12.37
CA ARG A 199 13.36 -14.54 -13.57
C ARG A 199 12.57 -15.76 -14.04
N SER A 200 12.53 -15.95 -15.35
CA SER A 200 12.13 -17.23 -15.95
C SER A 200 13.31 -18.21 -15.91
N GLY A 201 13.06 -19.49 -15.65
CA GLY A 201 14.08 -20.56 -15.75
C GLY A 201 14.56 -21.18 -14.45
N GLY A 202 13.96 -20.84 -13.30
CA GLY A 202 14.24 -21.51 -12.02
C GLY A 202 15.55 -21.12 -11.33
N GLU A 203 16.28 -20.12 -11.86
CA GLU A 203 17.41 -19.51 -11.17
C GLU A 203 16.95 -18.92 -9.83
N LYS A 204 17.77 -19.03 -8.79
CA LYS A 204 17.49 -18.47 -7.47
C LYS A 204 17.89 -17.00 -7.40
N SER A 205 17.14 -16.18 -6.66
CA SER A 205 17.58 -14.84 -6.31
C SER A 205 18.80 -14.86 -5.37
N LEU A 206 19.47 -13.73 -5.25
CA LEU A 206 20.55 -13.57 -4.27
C LEU A 206 20.07 -13.87 -2.84
N PHE A 207 18.87 -13.39 -2.48
CA PHE A 207 18.18 -13.76 -1.24
C PHE A 207 18.11 -15.28 -1.06
N GLN A 208 17.52 -15.98 -2.03
CA GLN A 208 17.33 -17.43 -1.96
C GLN A 208 18.67 -18.20 -1.87
N ASN A 209 19.71 -17.71 -2.54
CA ASN A 209 21.04 -18.32 -2.50
C ASN A 209 21.72 -18.15 -1.14
N LEU A 210 21.53 -17.00 -0.49
CA LEU A 210 22.21 -16.69 0.77
C LEU A 210 21.44 -17.18 2.00
N THR A 211 20.11 -17.16 1.98
CA THR A 211 19.28 -17.53 3.14
C THR A 211 18.74 -18.96 3.08
N GLY A 212 18.67 -19.54 1.87
CA GLY A 212 17.96 -20.80 1.63
C GLY A 212 16.42 -20.67 1.66
N PHE A 213 15.87 -19.50 2.00
CA PHE A 213 14.43 -19.26 2.05
C PHE A 213 13.90 -18.95 0.65
N ARG A 214 12.73 -19.49 0.33
CA ARG A 214 11.94 -19.14 -0.86
C ARG A 214 10.92 -18.05 -0.60
N ALA A 215 10.47 -17.89 0.65
CA ALA A 215 9.50 -16.88 1.06
C ALA A 215 10.20 -15.64 1.64
N GLN A 216 10.45 -14.63 0.80
CA GLN A 216 11.10 -13.37 1.20
C GLN A 216 10.26 -12.50 2.16
N ARG A 217 8.97 -12.82 2.32
CA ARG A 217 8.05 -12.08 3.20
C ARG A 217 7.98 -12.65 4.62
N SER A 218 8.71 -13.71 4.92
CA SER A 218 8.69 -14.36 6.24
C SER A 218 10.10 -14.67 6.72
N ALA A 219 10.38 -14.30 7.98
CA ALA A 219 11.55 -14.78 8.69
C ALA A 219 11.30 -16.12 9.40
N LEU A 220 10.03 -16.56 9.49
CA LEU A 220 9.62 -17.75 10.24
C LEU A 220 9.52 -18.99 9.36
N TYR A 221 9.10 -18.81 8.09
CA TYR A 221 8.86 -19.92 7.18
C TYR A 221 9.73 -19.79 5.93
N SER A 222 10.49 -20.85 5.63
CA SER A 222 11.34 -20.91 4.44
C SER A 222 10.53 -21.06 3.15
N ILE A 223 9.30 -21.54 3.22
CA ILE A 223 8.33 -21.67 2.13
C ILE A 223 7.00 -21.15 2.67
N LEU A 224 6.18 -20.48 1.85
CA LEU A 224 4.86 -20.06 2.30
C LEU A 224 4.02 -21.30 2.67
N PRO A 225 3.35 -21.31 3.84
CA PRO A 225 2.41 -22.37 4.16
C PRO A 225 1.32 -22.44 3.09
N THR A 226 0.96 -23.66 2.69
CA THR A 226 -0.24 -23.95 1.88
C THR A 226 -1.48 -23.87 2.74
#